data_AF-A0AAJ6DPQ3-F1
#
_entry.id   AF-A0AAJ6DPQ3-F1
#
_cell.length_a   1.000
_cell.length_b   1.000
_cell.length_c   1.000
_cell.angle_alpha   90.00
_cell.angle_beta   90.00
_cell.angle_gamma   90.00
#
_symmetry.space_group_name_H-M   'P 1'
#
loop_
_entity.id
_entity.type
_entity.pdbx_description
1 polymer ?
#
loop_
_entity_poly.entity_id
_entity_poly.type
_entity_poly.pdbx_seq_one_letter_code
_entity_poly.pdbx_strand_id
1 'polypeptide(L)'
;MPGLLAEHLKATDVAEIREALRGGRTIRRGQGYSVRVTAPPALYQAVLKQCAALAGDGSAPAGRQAYRTYADRIATTTRKE
;
A
#
# COMPACT_ATOMS: atom_id res chain seq x y z
N MET A 1 -3.64 -2.10 3.51
CA MET A 1 -2.46 -2.15 2.62
C MET A 1 -1.65 -3.42 2.91
N PRO A 2 -1.17 -4.17 1.91
CA PRO A 2 -0.29 -5.34 2.11
C PRO A 2 1.08 -4.97 2.70
N GLY A 3 1.66 -5.85 3.52
CA GLY A 3 2.95 -5.60 4.17
C GLY A 3 4.13 -5.43 3.22
N LEU A 4 4.11 -6.11 2.07
CA LEU A 4 5.15 -5.96 1.04
C LEU A 4 5.20 -4.54 0.47
N LEU A 5 4.03 -3.91 0.24
CA LEU A 5 3.97 -2.50 -0.12
C LEU A 5 4.47 -1.61 1.03
N ALA A 6 4.23 -2.01 2.28
CA ALA A 6 4.58 -1.19 3.45
C ALA A 6 6.08 -1.16 3.66
N GLU A 7 6.76 -2.29 3.47
CA GLU A 7 8.23 -2.34 3.45
C GLU A 7 8.80 -1.51 2.29
N HIS A 8 8.21 -1.58 1.09
CA HIS A 8 8.67 -0.76 -0.04
C HIS A 8 8.53 0.74 0.24
N LEU A 9 7.41 1.17 0.83
CA LEU A 9 7.19 2.56 1.17
C LEU A 9 8.03 3.05 2.36
N LYS A 10 8.54 2.19 3.23
CA LYS A 10 9.53 2.63 4.24
C LYS A 10 10.78 3.21 3.58
N ALA A 11 11.15 2.68 2.41
CA ALA A 11 12.29 3.16 1.62
C ALA A 11 12.01 4.45 0.84
N THR A 12 10.78 4.98 0.88
CA THR A 12 10.47 6.25 0.21
C THR A 12 10.67 7.47 1.12
N ASP A 13 11.01 8.61 0.52
CA ASP A 13 11.22 9.90 1.19
C ASP A 13 9.95 10.76 1.30
N VAL A 14 8.79 10.22 0.94
CA VAL A 14 7.52 10.96 1.07
C VAL A 14 7.06 10.94 2.53
N ALA A 15 7.26 12.07 3.22
CA ALA A 15 6.95 12.25 4.63
C ALA A 15 5.48 11.93 4.97
N GLU A 16 4.53 12.37 4.15
CA GLU A 16 3.09 12.14 4.38
C GLU A 16 2.75 10.63 4.38
N ILE A 17 3.39 9.86 3.50
CA ILE A 17 3.22 8.40 3.44
C ILE A 17 3.83 7.74 4.68
N ARG A 18 5.02 8.18 5.09
CA ARG A 18 5.69 7.65 6.30
C ARG A 18 4.87 7.91 7.56
N GLU A 19 4.34 9.12 7.73
CA GLU A 19 3.51 9.47 8.88
C GLU A 19 2.20 8.68 8.88
N ALA A 20 1.57 8.50 7.71
CA ALA A 20 0.37 7.67 7.60
C ALA A 20 0.63 6.18 7.88
N LEU A 21 1.79 5.66 7.49
CA LEU A 21 2.22 4.30 7.84
C LEU A 21 2.53 4.16 9.34
N ARG A 22 3.15 5.18 9.94
CA ARG A 22 3.50 5.20 11.37
C ARG A 22 2.26 5.27 12.27
N GLY A 23 1.25 6.04 11.85
CA GLY A 23 -0.07 6.05 12.49
C GLY A 23 -0.95 4.83 12.12
N GLY A 24 -0.52 4.03 11.14
CA GLY A 24 -1.22 2.85 10.67
C GLY A 24 -1.12 1.67 11.63
N ARG A 25 -2.20 0.89 11.75
CA ARG A 25 -2.22 -0.32 12.58
C ARG A 25 -1.77 -1.53 11.77
N THR A 26 -0.67 -2.15 12.19
CA THR A 26 -0.20 -3.41 11.60
C THR A 26 -1.05 -4.59 12.09
N ILE A 27 -1.61 -5.35 11.15
CA ILE A 27 -2.44 -6.52 11.39
C ILE A 27 -1.70 -7.74 10.82
N ARG A 28 -1.23 -8.64 11.69
CA ARG A 28 -0.64 -9.91 11.26
C ARG A 28 -1.71 -10.84 10.70
N ARG A 29 -1.42 -11.51 9.60
CA ARG A 29 -2.29 -12.45 8.86
C ARG A 29 -1.45 -13.67 8.47
N GLY A 30 -1.37 -14.67 9.34
CA GLY A 30 -0.59 -15.88 9.11
C GLY A 30 0.87 -15.57 8.75
N GLN A 31 1.33 -16.02 7.57
CA GLN A 31 2.68 -15.78 7.04
C GLN A 31 2.92 -14.34 6.54
N GLY A 32 1.91 -13.48 6.54
CA GLY A 32 2.02 -12.09 6.10
C GLY A 32 1.47 -11.10 7.11
N TYR A 33 1.49 -9.83 6.75
CA TYR A 33 0.81 -8.79 7.50
C TYR A 33 0.19 -7.75 6.55
N SER A 34 -0.75 -6.97 7.06
CA SER A 34 -1.33 -5.83 6.36
C SER A 34 -1.35 -4.63 7.29
N VAL A 35 -0.99 -3.45 6.78
CA VAL A 35 -1.11 -2.19 7.51
C VAL A 35 -2.46 -1.58 7.20
N ARG A 36 -3.26 -1.32 8.23
CA ARG A 36 -4.46 -0.49 8.15
C ARG A 36 -4.04 0.95 8.39
N VAL A 37 -3.79 1.66 7.29
CA VAL A 37 -3.63 3.11 7.28
C VAL A 37 -5.03 3.71 7.25
N THR A 38 -5.25 4.79 8.00
CA THR A 38 -6.44 5.64 7.89
C THR A 38 -5.96 6.98 7.34
N ALA A 39 -6.22 7.22 6.06
CA ALA A 39 -5.78 8.42 5.38
C ALA A 39 -6.82 8.85 4.32
N PRO A 40 -6.76 10.11 3.85
CA PRO A 40 -7.60 10.57 2.77
C PRO A 40 -7.41 9.72 1.50
N PRO A 41 -8.45 9.56 0.65
CA PRO A 41 -8.35 8.81 -0.60
C PRO A 41 -7.26 9.31 -1.54
N ALA A 42 -6.96 10.62 -1.52
CA ALA A 42 -5.83 11.22 -2.23
C ALA A 42 -4.48 10.61 -1.82
N LEU A 43 -4.26 10.34 -0.53
CA LEU A 43 -3.03 9.73 -0.05
C LEU A 43 -2.92 8.26 -0.48
N TYR A 44 -4.03 7.51 -0.49
CA TYR A 44 -4.02 6.15 -1.01
C TYR A 44 -3.65 6.08 -2.50
N GLN A 45 -4.13 7.05 -3.30
CA GLN A 45 -3.73 7.15 -4.70
C GLN A 45 -2.27 7.54 -4.87
N ALA A 46 -1.74 8.45 -4.05
CA ALA A 46 -0.33 8.81 -4.04
C ALA A 46 0.56 7.62 -3.68
N VAL A 47 0.17 6.85 -2.67
CA VAL A 47 0.81 5.58 -2.30
C VAL A 47 0.80 4.59 -3.47
N LEU A 48 -0.33 4.47 -4.17
CA LEU A 48 -0.44 3.56 -5.31
C LEU A 48 0.52 3.97 -6.43
N LYS A 49 0.62 5.27 -6.76
CA LYS A 49 1.56 5.78 -7.76
C LYS A 49 3.01 5.46 -7.40
N GLN A 50 3.38 5.61 -6.13
CA GLN A 50 4.72 5.25 -5.64
C GLN A 50 5.01 3.76 -5.72
N CYS A 51 4.00 2.92 -5.48
CA CYS A 51 4.13 1.48 -5.60
C CYS A 51 4.07 0.98 -7.06
N ALA A 52 3.92 1.85 -8.07
CA ALA A 52 3.82 1.44 -9.47
C ALA A 52 5.06 0.67 -9.95
N ALA A 53 6.24 0.96 -9.37
CA ALA A 53 7.47 0.21 -9.63
C ALA A 53 7.34 -1.29 -9.30
N LEU A 54 6.52 -1.64 -8.30
CA LEU A 54 6.24 -3.04 -7.93
C LEU A 54 5.29 -3.75 -8.90
N ALA A 55 4.61 -3.01 -9.77
CA ALA A 55 3.73 -3.53 -10.81
C ALA A 55 4.43 -3.77 -12.15
N GLY A 56 5.67 -3.29 -12.34
CA GLY A 56 6.42 -3.44 -13.58
C GLY A 56 6.85 -4.88 -13.89
N ASP A 57 7.20 -5.14 -15.15
CA ASP A 57 7.52 -6.49 -15.65
C ASP A 57 8.73 -7.14 -14.95
N GLY A 58 9.66 -6.34 -14.43
CA GLY A 58 10.84 -6.82 -13.67
C GLY A 58 10.58 -7.06 -12.17
N SER A 59 9.39 -6.75 -11.65
CA SER A 59 9.10 -6.91 -10.22
C SER A 59 8.69 -8.34 -9.86
N ALA A 60 8.98 -8.75 -8.62
CA ALA A 60 8.61 -10.07 -8.12
C ALA A 60 7.08 -10.31 -8.21
N PRO A 61 6.62 -11.56 -8.47
CA PRO A 61 5.20 -11.88 -8.56
C PRO A 61 4.38 -11.44 -7.33
N ALA A 62 4.97 -11.57 -6.14
CA ALA A 62 4.39 -11.13 -4.88
C ALA A 62 4.16 -9.61 -4.83
N GLY A 63 5.07 -8.82 -5.42
CA GLY A 63 4.95 -7.37 -5.54
C GLY A 63 3.78 -6.96 -6.44
N ARG A 64 3.67 -7.59 -7.61
CA ARG A 64 2.55 -7.35 -8.53
C ARG A 64 1.21 -7.72 -7.91
N GLN A 65 1.12 -8.85 -7.22
CA GLN A 65 -0.10 -9.27 -6.53
C GLN A 65 -0.47 -8.31 -5.39
N ALA A 66 0.52 -7.86 -4.60
CA ALA A 66 0.30 -6.88 -3.54
C ALA A 66 -0.20 -5.55 -4.09
N TYR A 67 0.39 -5.07 -5.18
CA TYR A 67 -0.05 -3.87 -5.90
C TYR A 67 -1.50 -4.00 -6.37
N ARG A 68 -1.84 -5.09 -7.06
CA ARG A 68 -3.21 -5.32 -7.58
C ARG A 68 -4.24 -5.40 -6.47
N THR A 69 -3.93 -6.14 -5.40
CA THR A 69 -4.80 -6.25 -4.21
C THR A 69 -5.04 -4.89 -3.57
N TYR A 70 -4.03 -4.03 -3.52
CA TYR A 70 -4.17 -2.71 -2.94
C TYR A 70 -4.95 -1.75 -3.84
N ALA A 71 -4.69 -1.76 -5.15
CA ALA A 71 -5.45 -1.00 -6.14
C ALA A 71 -6.94 -1.35 -6.10
N ASP A 72 -7.28 -2.64 -6.05
CA ASP A 72 -8.66 -3.13 -5.95
C ASP A 72 -9.36 -2.66 -4.67
N ARG A 73 -8.66 -2.70 -3.53
CA ARG A 73 -9.18 -2.18 -2.25
C ARG A 73 -9.42 -0.68 -2.30
N ILE A 74 -8.54 0.10 -2.93
CA ILE A 74 -8.76 1.54 -3.10
C ILE A 74 -10.00 1.75 -3.96
N ALA A 75 -10.09 1.11 -5.12
CA ALA A 75 -11.23 1.24 -6.03
C ALA A 75 -12.56 0.87 -5.36
N THR A 76 -12.57 -0.17 -4.51
CA THR A 76 -13.75 -0.58 -3.73
C THR A 76 -14.09 0.43 -2.63
N THR A 77 -13.08 1.02 -1.99
CA THR A 77 -13.27 2.01 -0.91
C THR A 77 -13.77 3.34 -1.47
N THR A 78 -13.19 3.82 -2.58
CA THR A 78 -13.59 5.06 -3.25
C THR A 78 -14.95 4.98 -3.91
N ARG A 79 -15.46 3.78 -4.25
CA ARG A 79 -16.83 3.59 -4.75
C ARG A 79 -17.90 3.66 -3.65
N LYS A 80 -17.50 3.61 -2.39
CA LYS A 80 -18.41 3.56 -1.24
C LYS A 80 -18.58 4.91 -0.54
N GLU A 81 -18.02 5.96 -1.10
CA GLU A 81 -18.19 7.36 -0.65
C GLU A 81 -19.20 8.10 -1.53
#